data_AF-A0A3D3KUJ4-F1
#
_entry.id   AF-A0A3D3KUJ4-F1
#
_cell.length_a   1.000
_cell.length_b   1.000
_cell.length_c   1.000
_cell.angle_alpha   90.00
_cell.angle_beta   90.00
_cell.angle_gamma   90.00
#
_symmetry.space_group_name_H-M   'P 1'
#
loop_
_entity.id
_entity.type
_entity.pdbx_description
1 polymer ?
#
loop_
_entity_poly.entity_id
_entity_poly.type
_entity_poly.pdbx_seq_one_letter_code
_entity_poly.pdbx_strand_id
1 'polypeptide(L)'
;MSSPLTLPNAGPAAARKRRILEILGAAAIAGTYIFLVLTQPEDIANGPASFSALIALGGFLLGAVLLIVAVLPGLPTSTVVLIPVALVLNVVLGQLMGSSGLPFYIDSVGTVLIAVLAGPAAGAATGALGSIVWSFFNPTVLPFAAGAALIGFLAGLAARSGMFRRFYLAPVAGFVTGILAGVVSAPIAAFVFGGTAGIGTGAIVSAFRAMGDT
;
A
#
# COMPACT_ATOMS: atom_id res chain seq x y z
N MET A 1 7.24 45.32 -14.30
CA MET A 1 6.71 44.98 -12.97
C MET A 1 6.29 43.52 -13.00
N SER A 2 7.18 42.61 -12.59
CA SER A 2 6.94 41.18 -12.55
C SER A 2 6.18 40.85 -11.27
N SER A 3 4.87 40.60 -11.38
CA SER A 3 4.06 40.08 -10.28
C SER A 3 4.66 38.76 -9.81
N PRO A 4 4.94 38.57 -8.50
CA PRO A 4 5.38 37.28 -8.01
C PRO A 4 4.23 36.29 -8.14
N LEU A 5 4.41 35.26 -8.97
CA LEU A 5 3.53 34.10 -9.09
C LEU A 5 3.64 33.20 -7.84
N THR A 6 3.38 33.76 -6.66
CA THR A 6 3.18 32.96 -5.46
C THR A 6 1.75 32.45 -5.50
N LEU A 7 1.59 31.14 -5.71
CA LEU A 7 0.30 30.46 -5.55
C LEU A 7 -0.32 30.88 -4.21
N PRO A 8 -1.64 31.17 -4.15
CA PRO A 8 -2.30 31.48 -2.89
C PRO A 8 -2.02 30.34 -1.90
N ASN A 9 -1.37 30.67 -0.78
CA ASN A 9 -1.26 29.75 0.35
C ASN A 9 -2.67 29.28 0.68
N ALA A 10 -2.93 27.98 0.56
CA ALA A 10 -4.24 27.42 0.86
C ALA A 10 -4.66 27.87 2.27
N GLY A 11 -5.79 28.57 2.36
CA GLY A 11 -6.24 29.14 3.63
C GLY A 11 -6.35 28.06 4.72
N PRO A 12 -6.27 28.43 6.02
CA PRO A 12 -6.25 27.47 7.13
C PRO A 12 -7.44 26.50 7.14
N ALA A 13 -8.58 26.89 6.58
CA ALA A 13 -9.74 26.01 6.38
C ALA A 13 -9.51 24.89 5.36
N ALA A 14 -8.83 25.17 4.24
CA ALA A 14 -8.50 24.17 3.22
C ALA A 14 -7.46 23.15 3.74
N ALA A 15 -6.46 23.64 4.48
CA ALA A 15 -5.48 22.79 5.15
C ALA A 15 -6.14 21.86 6.19
N ARG A 16 -7.10 22.38 6.97
CA ARG A 16 -7.87 21.58 7.94
C ARG A 16 -8.71 20.50 7.25
N LYS A 17 -9.43 20.84 6.18
CA LYS A 17 -10.23 19.86 5.39
C LYS A 17 -9.36 18.74 4.85
N ARG A 18 -8.21 19.07 4.26
CA ARG A 18 -7.24 18.09 3.78
C ARG A 18 -6.79 17.13 4.89
N ARG A 19 -6.40 17.66 6.05
CA ARG A 19 -5.95 16.84 7.17
C ARG A 19 -7.04 15.90 7.69
N ILE A 20 -8.29 16.36 7.73
CA ILE A 20 -9.44 15.52 8.10
C ILE A 20 -9.59 14.36 7.11
N LEU A 21 -9.53 14.63 5.80
CA LEU A 21 -9.61 13.59 4.77
C LEU A 21 -8.45 12.59 4.86
N GLU A 22 -7.22 13.06 5.12
CA GLU A 22 -6.06 12.18 5.34
C GLU A 22 -6.28 11.25 6.54
N ILE A 23 -6.78 11.78 7.66
CA ILE A 23 -7.06 10.99 8.87
C ILE A 23 -8.20 9.99 8.63
N LEU A 24 -9.30 10.42 8.00
CA LEU A 24 -10.43 9.53 7.70
C LEU A 24 -10.02 8.42 6.72
N GLY A 25 -9.22 8.73 5.70
CA GLY A 25 -8.72 7.74 4.76
C GLY A 25 -7.81 6.71 5.42
N ALA A 26 -6.86 7.17 6.24
CA ALA A 26 -6.00 6.28 7.02
C ALA A 26 -6.79 5.43 8.04
N ALA A 27 -7.78 6.02 8.71
CA ALA A 27 -8.65 5.32 9.65
C ALA A 27 -9.52 4.26 8.96
N ALA A 28 -10.01 4.53 7.74
CA ALA A 28 -10.73 3.54 6.96
C ALA A 28 -9.83 2.34 6.61
N ILE A 29 -8.62 2.57 6.10
CA ILE A 29 -7.66 1.49 5.79
C ILE A 29 -7.31 0.69 7.05
N ALA A 30 -6.99 1.37 8.15
CA ALA A 30 -6.62 0.73 9.41
C ALA A 30 -7.81 -0.04 10.02
N GLY A 31 -9.01 0.53 9.98
CA GLY A 31 -10.24 -0.11 10.47
C GLY A 31 -10.58 -1.37 9.68
N THR A 32 -10.47 -1.32 8.35
CA THR A 32 -10.65 -2.50 7.49
C THR A 32 -9.60 -3.57 7.77
N TYR A 33 -8.33 -3.19 7.94
CA TYR A 33 -7.27 -4.11 8.33
C TYR A 33 -7.57 -4.79 9.67
N ILE A 34 -7.92 -4.01 10.69
CA ILE A 34 -8.24 -4.53 12.03
C ILE A 34 -9.44 -5.48 11.97
N PHE A 35 -10.49 -5.11 11.22
CA PHE A 35 -11.63 -5.99 11.01
C PHE A 35 -11.21 -7.34 10.44
N LEU A 36 -10.36 -7.35 9.41
CA LEU A 36 -9.89 -8.60 8.79
C LEU A 36 -9.06 -9.45 9.75
N VAL A 37 -8.19 -8.82 10.54
CA VAL A 37 -7.34 -9.53 11.51
C VAL A 37 -8.16 -10.10 12.66
N LEU A 38 -9.17 -9.38 13.13
CA LEU A 38 -9.99 -9.80 14.27
C LEU A 38 -11.07 -10.83 13.90
N THR A 39 -11.65 -10.71 12.71
CA THR A 39 -12.76 -11.60 12.29
C THR A 39 -12.29 -12.85 11.58
N GLN A 40 -11.02 -12.90 11.15
CA GLN A 40 -10.39 -14.06 10.50
C GLN A 40 -11.31 -14.75 9.47
N PRO A 41 -11.84 -13.99 8.49
CA PRO A 41 -12.91 -14.50 7.64
C PRO A 41 -12.40 -15.58 6.68
N GLU A 42 -12.84 -16.82 6.88
CA GLU A 42 -12.51 -17.96 6.02
C GLU A 42 -13.06 -17.79 4.60
N ASP A 43 -14.15 -17.02 4.45
CA ASP A 43 -14.84 -16.80 3.18
C ASP A 43 -14.04 -16.01 2.14
N ILE A 44 -12.96 -15.31 2.54
CA ILE A 44 -12.11 -14.60 1.60
C ILE A 44 -11.38 -15.56 0.67
N ALA A 45 -11.11 -16.79 1.13
CA ALA A 45 -10.57 -17.86 0.29
C ALA A 45 -11.57 -18.35 -0.76
N ASN A 46 -12.89 -18.19 -0.51
CA ASN A 46 -13.96 -18.63 -1.41
C ASN A 46 -14.15 -17.71 -2.63
N GLY A 47 -13.45 -16.57 -2.68
CA GLY A 47 -13.37 -15.70 -3.85
C GLY A 47 -13.74 -14.23 -3.59
N PRO A 48 -13.61 -13.37 -4.62
CA PRO A 48 -13.71 -11.91 -4.49
C PRO A 48 -15.15 -11.41 -4.26
N ALA A 49 -16.17 -12.26 -4.46
CA ALA A 49 -17.57 -11.92 -4.24
C ALA A 49 -18.07 -12.26 -2.82
N SER A 50 -17.21 -12.81 -1.95
CA SER A 50 -17.58 -13.08 -0.56
C SER A 50 -17.89 -11.78 0.19
N PHE A 51 -18.80 -11.85 1.16
CA PHE A 51 -19.21 -10.68 1.94
C PHE A 51 -18.02 -9.97 2.59
N SER A 52 -17.08 -10.73 3.15
CA SER A 52 -15.85 -10.23 3.76
C SER A 52 -14.90 -9.59 2.74
N ALA A 53 -14.78 -10.15 1.54
CA ALA A 53 -14.00 -9.54 0.45
C ALA A 53 -14.64 -8.23 -0.02
N LEU A 54 -15.97 -8.14 -0.08
CA LEU A 54 -16.68 -6.91 -0.43
C LEU A 54 -16.51 -5.82 0.64
N ILE A 55 -16.54 -6.19 1.93
CA ILE A 55 -16.22 -5.26 3.03
C ILE A 55 -14.78 -4.77 2.91
N ALA A 56 -13.83 -5.68 2.68
CA ALA A 56 -12.41 -5.34 2.50
C ALA A 56 -12.22 -4.38 1.31
N LEU A 57 -12.79 -4.73 0.16
CA LEU A 57 -12.74 -3.94 -1.05
C LEU A 57 -13.35 -2.55 -0.82
N GLY A 58 -14.54 -2.48 -0.25
CA GLY A 58 -15.23 -1.22 0.01
C GLY A 58 -14.46 -0.33 0.99
N GLY A 59 -13.95 -0.90 2.09
CA GLY A 59 -13.19 -0.17 3.10
C GLY A 59 -11.84 0.34 2.61
N PHE A 60 -11.07 -0.50 1.91
CA PHE A 60 -9.80 -0.08 1.32
C PHE A 60 -9.98 0.92 0.19
N LEU A 61 -11.00 0.75 -0.66
CA LEU A 61 -11.31 1.69 -1.73
C LEU A 61 -11.73 3.04 -1.16
N LEU A 62 -12.63 3.05 -0.18
CA LEU A 62 -13.03 4.28 0.52
C LEU A 62 -11.80 5.00 1.09
N GLY A 63 -10.94 4.28 1.80
CA GLY A 63 -9.73 4.83 2.38
C GLY A 63 -8.78 5.41 1.35
N ALA A 64 -8.54 4.68 0.26
CA ALA A 64 -7.68 5.13 -0.83
C ALA A 64 -8.24 6.35 -1.56
N VAL A 65 -9.54 6.39 -1.84
CA VAL A 65 -10.21 7.53 -2.47
C VAL A 65 -10.13 8.76 -1.57
N LEU A 66 -10.38 8.62 -0.27
CA LEU A 66 -10.24 9.73 0.68
C LEU A 66 -8.82 10.30 0.70
N LEU A 67 -7.80 9.44 0.68
CA LEU A 67 -6.40 9.86 0.60
C LEU A 67 -6.08 10.56 -0.73
N ILE A 68 -6.57 10.04 -1.87
CA ILE A 68 -6.41 10.69 -3.17
C ILE A 68 -7.07 12.06 -3.16
N VAL A 69 -8.34 12.17 -2.76
CA VAL A 69 -9.08 13.43 -2.71
C VAL A 69 -8.40 14.45 -1.80
N ALA A 70 -7.80 14.01 -0.69
CA ALA A 70 -7.06 14.89 0.20
C ALA A 70 -5.82 15.50 -0.48
N VAL A 71 -5.12 14.73 -1.31
CA VAL A 71 -3.81 15.13 -1.84
C VAL A 71 -3.90 15.73 -3.24
N LEU A 72 -4.88 15.33 -4.06
CA LEU A 72 -5.09 15.77 -5.45
C LEU A 72 -4.96 17.28 -5.66
N PRO A 73 -5.58 18.16 -4.86
CA PRO A 73 -5.51 19.61 -5.09
C PRO A 73 -4.12 20.21 -4.95
N GLY A 74 -3.19 19.50 -4.30
CA GLY A 74 -1.82 19.94 -4.06
C GLY A 74 -0.78 19.29 -4.96
N LEU A 75 -1.17 18.40 -5.88
CA LEU A 75 -0.23 17.69 -6.75
C LEU A 75 -0.08 18.40 -8.11
N PRO A 76 1.14 18.45 -8.66
CA PRO A 76 1.33 18.89 -10.03
C PRO A 76 0.72 17.86 -10.99
N THR A 77 0.20 18.32 -12.14
CA THR A 77 -0.46 17.48 -13.14
C THR A 77 0.41 16.31 -13.59
N SER A 78 1.73 16.51 -13.71
CA SER A 78 2.69 15.45 -14.05
C SER A 78 2.66 14.28 -13.06
N THR A 79 2.50 14.56 -11.76
CA THR A 79 2.46 13.52 -10.73
C THR A 79 1.13 12.78 -10.71
N VAL A 80 0.02 13.46 -11.00
CA VAL A 80 -1.31 12.82 -11.10
C VAL A 80 -1.32 11.79 -12.24
N VAL A 81 -0.72 12.13 -13.38
CA VAL A 81 -0.61 11.23 -14.54
C VAL A 81 0.30 10.02 -14.26
N LEU A 82 1.29 10.18 -13.37
CA LEU A 82 2.16 9.07 -12.98
C LEU A 82 1.47 8.03 -12.10
N ILE A 83 0.38 8.36 -11.38
CA ILE A 83 -0.29 7.40 -10.48
C ILE A 83 -0.78 6.17 -11.26
N PRO A 84 -1.59 6.29 -12.34
CA PRO A 84 -1.98 5.15 -13.16
C PRO A 84 -0.79 4.35 -13.72
N VAL A 85 0.27 5.04 -14.16
CA VAL A 85 1.49 4.40 -14.68
C VAL A 85 2.17 3.57 -13.59
N ALA A 86 2.24 4.09 -12.37
CA ALA A 86 2.78 3.39 -11.21
C ALA A 86 1.95 2.14 -10.86
N LEU A 87 0.63 2.23 -10.96
CA LEU A 87 -0.26 1.08 -10.74
C LEU A 87 -0.03 -0.02 -11.77
N VAL A 88 0.09 0.33 -13.05
CA VAL A 88 0.41 -0.63 -14.13
C VAL A 88 1.77 -1.27 -13.90
N LEU A 89 2.79 -0.46 -13.53
CA LEU A 89 4.12 -0.97 -13.22
C LEU A 89 4.08 -2.00 -12.08
N ASN A 90 3.37 -1.68 -10.99
CA ASN A 90 3.20 -2.59 -9.85
C ASN A 90 2.54 -3.91 -10.27
N VAL A 91 1.46 -3.84 -11.04
CA VAL A 91 0.75 -5.01 -11.57
C VAL A 91 1.66 -5.89 -12.42
N VAL A 92 2.44 -5.29 -13.33
CA VAL A 92 3.38 -6.04 -14.19
C VAL A 92 4.47 -6.71 -13.34
N LEU A 93 5.07 -5.99 -12.39
CA LEU A 93 6.10 -6.54 -11.51
C LEU A 93 5.54 -7.64 -10.60
N GLY A 94 4.32 -7.47 -10.09
CA GLY A 94 3.60 -8.48 -9.31
C GLY A 94 3.36 -9.75 -10.13
N GLN A 95 2.97 -9.61 -11.39
CA GLN A 95 2.78 -10.76 -12.29
C GLN A 95 4.09 -11.48 -12.61
N LEU A 96 5.17 -10.73 -12.86
CA LEU A 96 6.50 -11.30 -13.10
C LEU A 96 6.99 -12.08 -11.88
N MET A 97 6.82 -11.55 -10.67
CA MET A 97 7.19 -12.25 -9.45
C MET A 97 6.33 -13.48 -9.20
N GLY A 98 5.01 -13.37 -9.37
CA GLY A 98 4.07 -14.48 -9.22
C GLY A 98 4.30 -15.64 -10.19
N SER A 99 4.86 -15.38 -11.37
CA SER A 99 5.18 -16.43 -12.37
C SER A 99 6.61 -16.97 -12.29
N SER A 100 7.55 -16.20 -11.71
CA SER A 100 8.97 -16.59 -11.62
C SER A 100 9.31 -17.62 -10.54
N GLY A 101 8.41 -17.83 -9.57
CA GLY A 101 8.66 -18.69 -8.40
C GLY A 101 9.64 -18.11 -7.38
N LEU A 102 10.09 -16.87 -7.56
CA LEU A 102 10.96 -16.18 -6.61
C LEU A 102 10.14 -15.64 -5.41
N PRO A 103 10.62 -15.81 -4.16
CA PRO A 103 9.91 -15.38 -2.95
C PRO A 103 10.08 -13.88 -2.67
N PHE A 104 10.08 -13.03 -3.70
CA PHE A 104 10.27 -11.58 -3.59
C PHE A 104 9.03 -10.81 -4.05
N TYR A 105 8.68 -9.74 -3.32
CA TYR A 105 7.62 -8.80 -3.67
C TYR A 105 8.22 -7.51 -4.22
N ILE A 106 8.17 -7.31 -5.53
CA ILE A 106 8.73 -6.13 -6.24
C ILE A 106 7.60 -5.23 -6.77
N ASP A 107 6.33 -5.55 -6.46
CA ASP A 107 5.12 -4.83 -6.84
C ASP A 107 4.88 -3.49 -6.11
N SER A 108 5.88 -2.99 -5.38
CA SER A 108 5.81 -1.69 -4.68
C SER A 108 6.69 -0.60 -5.27
N VAL A 109 7.40 -0.85 -6.39
CA VAL A 109 8.30 0.14 -7.01
C VAL A 109 7.55 1.42 -7.42
N GLY A 110 6.40 1.29 -8.08
CA GLY A 110 5.56 2.42 -8.45
C GLY A 110 4.97 3.13 -7.23
N THR A 111 4.61 2.38 -6.19
CA THR A 111 4.13 2.92 -4.91
C THR A 111 5.19 3.81 -4.25
N VAL A 112 6.43 3.33 -4.19
CA VAL A 112 7.57 4.08 -3.65
C VAL A 112 7.87 5.31 -4.51
N LEU A 113 7.83 5.19 -5.84
CA LEU A 113 8.01 6.31 -6.76
C LEU A 113 7.02 7.44 -6.47
N ILE A 114 5.72 7.12 -6.40
CA ILE A 114 4.70 8.13 -6.08
C ILE A 114 4.87 8.65 -4.66
N ALA A 115 5.21 7.81 -3.69
CA ALA A 115 5.45 8.24 -2.32
C ALA A 115 6.58 9.28 -2.22
N VAL A 116 7.66 9.08 -2.98
CA VAL A 116 8.82 9.98 -3.03
C VAL A 116 8.46 11.31 -3.71
N LEU A 117 7.69 11.26 -4.81
CA LEU A 117 7.34 12.45 -5.59
C LEU A 117 6.20 13.28 -4.97
N ALA A 118 5.18 12.61 -4.43
CA ALA A 118 3.91 13.19 -4.01
C ALA A 118 3.70 13.19 -2.48
N GLY A 119 4.54 12.44 -1.75
CA GLY A 119 4.51 12.32 -0.30
C GLY A 119 3.71 11.11 0.23
N PRO A 120 3.66 10.97 1.58
CA PRO A 120 3.15 9.77 2.26
C PRO A 120 1.71 9.40 1.90
N ALA A 121 0.79 10.36 1.89
CA ALA A 121 -0.62 10.09 1.67
C ALA A 121 -0.91 9.65 0.21
N ALA A 122 -0.22 10.22 -0.77
CA ALA A 122 -0.32 9.78 -2.16
C ALA A 122 0.33 8.40 -2.38
N GLY A 123 1.47 8.15 -1.74
CA GLY A 123 2.09 6.81 -1.71
C GLY A 123 1.15 5.77 -1.12
N ALA A 124 0.57 6.05 0.04
CA ALA A 124 -0.36 5.14 0.71
C ALA A 124 -1.61 4.85 -0.14
N ALA A 125 -2.18 5.88 -0.76
CA ALA A 125 -3.29 5.71 -1.69
C ALA A 125 -2.90 4.85 -2.90
N THR A 126 -1.73 5.08 -3.48
CA THR A 126 -1.22 4.31 -4.64
C THR A 126 -0.99 2.85 -4.26
N GLY A 127 -0.45 2.57 -3.07
CA GLY A 127 -0.26 1.22 -2.58
C GLY A 127 -1.60 0.49 -2.39
N ALA A 128 -2.55 1.11 -1.69
CA ALA A 128 -3.88 0.55 -1.50
C ALA A 128 -4.60 0.28 -2.83
N LEU A 129 -4.61 1.26 -3.75
CA LEU A 129 -5.22 1.09 -5.08
C LEU A 129 -4.50 0.01 -5.89
N GLY A 130 -3.18 -0.08 -5.80
CA GLY A 130 -2.39 -1.12 -6.46
C GLY A 130 -2.84 -2.51 -6.04
N SER A 131 -2.97 -2.76 -4.74
CA SER A 131 -3.46 -4.04 -4.22
C SER A 131 -4.91 -4.30 -4.60
N ILE A 132 -5.77 -3.28 -4.60
CA ILE A 132 -7.17 -3.42 -5.05
C ILE A 132 -7.23 -3.82 -6.52
N VAL A 133 -6.52 -3.10 -7.40
CA VAL A 133 -6.49 -3.40 -8.83
C VAL A 133 -5.91 -4.80 -9.06
N TRP A 134 -4.83 -5.14 -8.37
CA TRP A 134 -4.21 -6.46 -8.48
C TRP A 134 -5.11 -7.58 -7.97
N SER A 135 -5.97 -7.31 -6.99
CA SER A 135 -6.88 -8.32 -6.43
C SER A 135 -7.92 -8.86 -7.40
N PHE A 136 -8.23 -8.13 -8.47
CA PHE A 136 -9.11 -8.64 -9.54
C PHE A 136 -8.47 -9.76 -10.34
N PHE A 137 -7.14 -9.82 -10.37
CA PHE A 137 -6.37 -10.90 -11.01
C PHE A 137 -5.92 -11.95 -10.00
N ASN A 138 -5.60 -11.53 -8.78
CA ASN A 138 -5.20 -12.41 -7.69
C ASN A 138 -5.87 -12.01 -6.36
N PRO A 139 -7.02 -12.60 -6.01
CA PRO A 139 -7.80 -12.20 -4.83
C PRO A 139 -7.04 -12.29 -3.49
N THR A 140 -5.98 -13.10 -3.41
CA THR A 140 -5.22 -13.29 -2.17
C THR A 140 -4.48 -12.03 -1.72
N VAL A 141 -4.28 -11.07 -2.62
CA VAL A 141 -3.57 -9.81 -2.32
C VAL A 141 -4.46 -8.73 -1.70
N LEU A 142 -5.78 -8.87 -1.78
CA LEU A 142 -6.72 -7.86 -1.28
C LEU A 142 -6.52 -7.54 0.21
N PRO A 143 -6.39 -8.53 1.11
CA PRO A 143 -6.17 -8.25 2.53
C PRO A 143 -4.86 -7.48 2.79
N PHE A 144 -3.85 -7.67 1.95
CA PHE A 144 -2.54 -7.02 2.08
C PHE A 144 -2.53 -5.55 1.63
N ALA A 145 -3.65 -5.00 1.17
CA ALA A 145 -3.76 -3.60 0.75
C ALA A 145 -3.33 -2.60 1.84
N ALA A 146 -3.59 -2.92 3.12
CA ALA A 146 -3.11 -2.12 4.24
C ALA A 146 -1.58 -2.11 4.35
N GLY A 147 -0.93 -3.24 4.09
CA GLY A 147 0.52 -3.36 4.04
C GLY A 147 1.11 -2.53 2.89
N ALA A 148 0.52 -2.61 1.70
CA ALA A 148 0.92 -1.78 0.55
C ALA A 148 0.74 -0.29 0.82
N ALA A 149 -0.35 0.10 1.47
CA ALA A 149 -0.58 1.48 1.91
C ALA A 149 0.49 1.93 2.92
N LEU A 150 0.85 1.07 3.87
CA LEU A 150 1.90 1.35 4.84
C LEU A 150 3.26 1.53 4.15
N ILE A 151 3.60 0.69 3.17
CA ILE A 151 4.84 0.84 2.38
C ILE A 151 4.89 2.22 1.73
N GLY A 152 3.82 2.64 1.06
CA GLY A 152 3.74 3.96 0.44
C GLY A 152 3.81 5.10 1.45
N PHE A 153 3.18 4.95 2.61
CA PHE A 153 3.25 5.94 3.69
C PHE A 153 4.69 6.10 4.22
N LEU A 154 5.34 4.99 4.56
CA LEU A 154 6.69 4.97 5.13
C LEU A 154 7.74 5.45 4.13
N ALA A 155 7.63 5.03 2.86
CA ALA A 155 8.49 5.53 1.79
C ALA A 155 8.36 7.05 1.63
N GLY A 156 7.15 7.60 1.70
CA GLY A 156 6.94 9.04 1.62
C GLY A 156 7.49 9.78 2.84
N LEU A 157 7.45 9.17 4.03
CA LEU A 157 8.04 9.73 5.24
C LEU A 157 9.59 9.73 5.19
N ALA A 158 10.17 8.64 4.67
CA ALA A 158 11.60 8.54 4.38
C ALA A 158 12.05 9.58 3.33
N ALA A 159 11.22 9.85 2.32
CA ALA A 159 11.47 10.90 1.35
C ALA A 159 11.45 12.30 1.97
N ARG A 160 10.45 12.60 2.82
CA ARG A 160 10.35 13.88 3.52
C ARG A 160 11.49 14.13 4.50
N SER A 161 12.02 13.08 5.14
CA SER A 161 13.20 13.17 6.01
C SER A 161 14.51 13.28 5.23
N GLY A 162 14.48 13.27 3.90
CA GLY A 162 15.65 13.40 3.04
C GLY A 162 16.49 12.13 2.94
N MET A 163 15.97 10.98 3.40
CA MET A 163 16.69 9.71 3.41
C MET A 163 17.09 9.28 2.00
N PHE A 164 16.21 9.47 1.01
CA PHE A 164 16.49 9.17 -0.40
C PHE A 164 17.49 10.13 -1.08
N ARG A 165 17.88 11.25 -0.44
CA ARG A 165 18.94 12.13 -0.98
C ARG A 165 20.34 11.50 -0.88
N ARG A 166 20.49 10.51 -0.02
CA ARG A 166 21.74 9.78 0.21
C ARG A 166 21.53 8.34 -0.23
N PHE A 167 22.21 7.92 -1.30
CA PHE A 167 22.00 6.58 -1.88
C PHE A 167 22.17 5.46 -0.85
N TYR A 168 23.06 5.62 0.15
CA TYR A 168 23.32 4.64 1.19
C TYR A 168 22.20 4.53 2.25
N LEU A 169 21.35 5.55 2.41
CA LEU A 169 20.22 5.48 3.34
C LEU A 169 18.96 4.90 2.70
N ALA A 170 18.89 4.83 1.35
CA ALA A 170 17.75 4.25 0.66
C ALA A 170 17.55 2.75 0.97
N PRO A 171 18.61 1.91 1.00
CA PRO A 171 18.49 0.51 1.46
C PRO A 171 18.01 0.41 2.90
N VAL A 172 18.46 1.31 3.79
CA VAL A 172 18.03 1.31 5.20
C VAL A 172 16.54 1.65 5.31
N ALA A 173 16.08 2.67 4.57
CA ALA A 173 14.66 3.02 4.50
C ALA A 173 13.82 1.85 3.98
N GLY A 174 14.29 1.18 2.92
CA GLY A 174 13.65 0.00 2.35
C GLY A 174 13.58 -1.16 3.35
N PHE A 175 14.68 -1.42 4.07
CA PHE A 175 14.76 -2.48 5.07
C PHE A 175 13.79 -2.25 6.24
N VAL A 176 13.79 -1.04 6.82
CA VAL A 176 12.85 -0.67 7.89
C VAL A 176 11.40 -0.76 7.41
N THR A 177 11.13 -0.26 6.21
CA THR A 177 9.79 -0.34 5.59
C THR A 177 9.37 -1.80 5.39
N GLY A 178 10.27 -2.65 4.91
CA GLY A 178 10.04 -4.08 4.72
C GLY A 178 9.72 -4.81 6.03
N ILE A 179 10.45 -4.53 7.11
CA ILE A 179 10.16 -5.10 8.43
C ILE A 179 8.76 -4.69 8.90
N LEU A 180 8.44 -3.39 8.86
CA LEU A 180 7.15 -2.90 9.35
C LEU A 180 5.99 -3.42 8.49
N ALA A 181 6.15 -3.45 7.17
CA ALA A 181 5.18 -4.04 6.27
C ALA A 181 5.01 -5.54 6.50
N GLY A 182 6.11 -6.27 6.77
CA GLY A 182 6.09 -7.69 7.10
C GLY A 182 5.35 -7.98 8.40
N VAL A 183 5.59 -7.19 9.45
CA VAL A 183 4.88 -7.31 10.75
C VAL A 183 3.38 -7.07 10.59
N VAL A 184 2.97 -6.11 9.76
CA VAL A 184 1.55 -5.86 9.47
C VAL A 184 0.96 -6.93 8.54
N SER A 185 1.76 -7.53 7.67
CA SER A 185 1.29 -8.56 6.74
C SER A 185 1.22 -9.95 7.39
N ALA A 186 2.00 -10.21 8.44
CA ALA A 186 2.09 -11.52 9.09
C ALA A 186 0.76 -12.03 9.68
N PRO A 187 -0.03 -11.21 10.43
CA PRO A 187 -1.33 -11.65 10.94
C PRO A 187 -2.30 -12.04 9.84
N ILE A 188 -2.29 -11.31 8.72
CA ILE A 188 -3.12 -11.64 7.56
C ILE A 188 -2.70 -12.97 6.97
N ALA A 189 -1.41 -13.15 6.70
CA ALA A 189 -0.91 -14.40 6.14
C ALA A 189 -1.22 -15.60 7.06
N ALA A 190 -1.05 -15.44 8.37
CA ALA A 190 -1.29 -16.49 9.35
C ALA A 190 -2.78 -16.81 9.52
N PHE A 191 -3.62 -15.79 9.74
CA PHE A 191 -5.01 -15.99 10.16
C PHE A 191 -6.00 -16.08 9.00
N VAL A 192 -5.79 -15.35 7.91
CA VAL A 192 -6.70 -15.38 6.75
C VAL A 192 -6.36 -16.53 5.81
N PHE A 193 -5.09 -16.94 5.77
CA PHE A 193 -4.59 -17.88 4.78
C PHE A 193 -3.81 -19.08 5.36
N GLY A 194 -3.84 -19.30 6.67
CA GLY A 194 -3.18 -20.45 7.31
C GLY A 194 -1.64 -20.48 7.22
N GLY A 195 -1.03 -19.35 6.86
CA GLY A 195 0.41 -19.14 6.77
C GLY A 195 1.05 -19.44 5.41
N THR A 196 0.34 -20.02 4.44
CA THR A 196 0.95 -20.55 3.21
C THR A 196 0.62 -19.80 1.92
N ALA A 197 -0.35 -18.88 1.90
CA ALA A 197 -0.81 -18.27 0.63
C ALA A 197 0.08 -17.15 0.07
N GLY A 198 1.05 -16.63 0.83
CA GLY A 198 1.96 -15.59 0.33
C GLY A 198 3.10 -16.17 -0.51
N ILE A 199 3.42 -15.57 -1.66
CA ILE A 199 4.60 -15.93 -2.48
C ILE A 199 5.88 -15.94 -1.62
N GLY A 200 6.13 -14.89 -0.82
CA GLY A 200 7.28 -14.82 0.08
C GLY A 200 7.03 -15.49 1.42
N THR A 201 5.93 -15.15 2.11
CA THR A 201 5.62 -15.68 3.44
C THR A 201 5.38 -17.17 3.43
N GLY A 202 4.64 -17.68 2.43
CA GLY A 202 4.34 -19.09 2.27
C GLY A 202 5.57 -19.93 1.93
N ALA A 203 6.50 -19.40 1.12
CA ALA A 203 7.78 -20.06 0.85
C ALA A 203 8.64 -20.20 2.12
N ILE A 204 8.66 -19.18 2.97
CA ILE A 204 9.38 -19.23 4.25
C ILE A 204 8.70 -20.22 5.21
N VAL A 205 7.37 -20.13 5.36
CA VAL A 205 6.61 -21.02 6.25
C VAL A 205 6.72 -22.48 5.80
N SER A 206 6.65 -22.76 4.50
CA SER A 206 6.82 -24.12 3.99
C SER A 206 8.24 -24.65 4.21
N ALA A 207 9.27 -23.82 4.03
CA ALA A 207 10.65 -24.19 4.33
C ALA A 207 10.85 -24.50 5.83
N PHE A 208 10.28 -23.70 6.73
CA PHE A 208 10.34 -23.96 8.17
C PHE A 208 9.58 -25.23 8.58
N ARG A 209 8.41 -25.50 7.98
CA ARG A 209 7.67 -26.76 8.20
C ARG A 209 8.47 -27.96 7.73
N ALA A 210 9.06 -27.90 6.53
CA ALA A 210 9.90 -28.96 5.99
C ALA A 210 11.14 -29.26 6.87
N MET A 211 11.67 -28.25 7.58
CA MET A 211 12.77 -28.41 8.53
C MET A 211 12.30 -28.95 9.91
N GLY A 212 11.03 -28.76 10.27
CA GLY A 212 10.44 -29.26 11.51
C GLY A 212 9.87 -30.68 11.40
N ASP A 213 9.57 -31.15 10.19
CA ASP A 213 9.07 -32.50 9.90
C ASP A 213 10.21 -33.55 9.72
N THR A 214 11.46 -33.20 10.05
CA THR A 214 12.63 -34.10 10.13
C THR A 214 13.09 -34.27 11.57
#